data_AF-A0A954IA57-F1
#
_entry.id   AF-A0A954IA57-F1
#
_cell.length_a   1.000
_cell.length_b   1.000
_cell.length_c   1.000
_cell.angle_alpha   90.00
_cell.angle_beta   90.00
_cell.angle_gamma   90.00
#
_symmetry.space_group_name_H-M   'P 1'
#
loop_
_entity.id
_entity.type
_entity.pdbx_description
1 polymer ?
#
loop_
_entity_poly.entity_id
_entity_poly.type
_entity_poly.pdbx_seq_one_letter_code
_entity_poly.pdbx_strand_id
1 'polypeptide(L)'
;MQTTPTIADAPAVPVTPAPAKKLFVLDTNVILHDSSCIFSFQEHDVALPITVLEELDRFKKGDGDINLQARRFLRELDGLTGDVLSDVGAALGDDLGAIRVLMLFSSNRTRGTFLEDSADHRILNAVLAARDLHTDREVVLVTKDTNLRLKAKAFGLVAQDYTTDKV
;
A
#
# COMPACT_ATOMS: atom_id res chain seq x y z
N MET A 1 -22.34 61.75 -19.59
CA MET A 1 -21.24 60.78 -19.77
C MET A 1 -21.06 60.05 -18.45
N GLN A 2 -21.52 58.80 -18.37
CA GLN A 2 -21.45 57.95 -17.17
C GLN A 2 -20.12 57.18 -17.20
N THR A 3 -19.32 57.30 -16.15
CA THR A 3 -18.12 56.47 -15.94
C THR A 3 -18.47 55.36 -14.94
N THR A 4 -18.49 54.12 -15.43
CA THR A 4 -18.62 52.90 -14.61
C THR A 4 -17.33 52.65 -13.84
N PRO A 5 -17.34 52.26 -12.55
CA PRO A 5 -16.13 51.87 -11.84
C PRO A 5 -15.70 50.46 -12.26
N THR A 6 -14.41 50.31 -12.59
CA THR A 6 -13.75 49.03 -12.81
C THR A 6 -13.63 48.28 -11.48
N ILE A 7 -14.24 47.10 -11.41
CA ILE A 7 -14.09 46.16 -10.29
C ILE A 7 -12.70 45.54 -10.44
N ALA A 8 -11.82 45.76 -9.46
CA ALA A 8 -10.49 45.16 -9.42
C ALA A 8 -10.63 43.65 -9.17
N ASP A 9 -10.06 42.86 -10.07
CA ASP A 9 -9.97 41.41 -9.95
C ASP A 9 -9.11 41.07 -8.72
N ALA A 10 -9.68 40.35 -7.75
CA ALA A 10 -8.94 39.90 -6.58
C ALA A 10 -7.91 38.85 -7.01
N PRO A 11 -6.70 38.82 -6.43
CA PRO A 11 -5.70 37.83 -6.80
C PRO A 11 -6.24 36.43 -6.47
N ALA A 12 -6.26 35.54 -7.47
CA ALA A 12 -6.59 34.14 -7.28
C ALA A 12 -5.66 33.55 -6.21
N VAL A 13 -6.24 33.05 -5.12
CA VAL A 13 -5.51 32.30 -4.10
C VAL A 13 -4.88 31.09 -4.79
N PRO A 14 -3.56 30.87 -4.70
CA PRO A 14 -2.95 29.67 -5.26
C PRO A 14 -3.53 28.46 -4.51
N VAL A 15 -4.37 27.68 -5.20
CA VAL A 15 -4.84 26.40 -4.70
C VAL A 15 -3.64 25.46 -4.77
N THR A 16 -2.95 25.26 -3.66
CA THR A 16 -1.90 24.24 -3.57
C THR A 16 -2.55 22.90 -3.92
N PRO A 17 -2.05 22.15 -4.94
CA PRO A 17 -2.61 20.85 -5.25
C PRO A 17 -2.49 19.98 -4.01
N ALA A 18 -3.60 19.34 -3.61
CA ALA A 18 -3.59 18.36 -2.52
C ALA A 18 -2.50 17.32 -2.83
N PRO A 19 -1.73 16.86 -1.81
CA PRO A 19 -0.70 15.86 -2.03
C PRO A 19 -1.32 14.64 -2.71
N ALA A 20 -0.66 14.15 -3.78
CA ALA A 20 -1.18 13.04 -4.56
C ALA A 20 -1.37 11.79 -3.67
N LYS A 21 -2.55 11.16 -3.78
CA LYS A 21 -2.93 9.96 -3.00
C LYS A 21 -1.89 8.85 -3.23
N LYS A 22 -1.14 8.46 -2.20
CA LYS A 22 -0.08 7.43 -2.29
C LYS A 22 -0.65 6.03 -2.25
N LEU A 23 0.09 5.06 -2.79
CA LEU A 23 -0.22 3.63 -2.68
C LEU A 23 0.79 2.94 -1.76
N PHE A 24 0.33 2.42 -0.63
CA PHE A 24 1.16 1.64 0.29
C PHE A 24 1.02 0.16 0.01
N VAL A 25 2.14 -0.53 -0.24
CA VAL A 25 2.18 -1.97 -0.43
C VAL A 25 2.69 -2.60 0.86
N LEU A 26 1.92 -3.50 1.46
CA LEU A 26 2.26 -4.09 2.75
C LEU A 26 2.99 -5.43 2.62
N ASP A 27 3.80 -5.72 3.62
CA ASP A 27 4.45 -7.00 3.87
C ASP A 27 3.70 -7.78 4.97
N THR A 28 3.81 -9.11 4.96
CA THR A 28 3.25 -10.03 5.96
C THR A 28 3.67 -9.67 7.38
N ASN A 29 4.94 -9.29 7.59
CA ASN A 29 5.45 -8.95 8.93
C ASN A 29 4.77 -7.72 9.56
N VAL A 30 4.29 -6.79 8.74
CA VAL A 30 3.51 -5.64 9.22
C VAL A 30 2.19 -6.12 9.81
N ILE A 31 1.51 -7.02 9.09
CA ILE A 31 0.22 -7.57 9.46
C ILE A 31 0.33 -8.50 10.68
N LEU A 32 1.37 -9.32 10.75
CA LEU A 32 1.61 -10.20 11.90
C LEU A 32 1.94 -9.43 13.17
N HIS A 33 2.46 -8.20 13.05
CA HIS A 33 2.66 -7.30 14.17
C HIS A 33 1.36 -6.57 14.56
N ASP A 34 0.57 -6.17 13.57
CA ASP A 34 -0.65 -5.40 13.74
C ASP A 34 -1.70 -5.75 12.68
N SER A 35 -2.71 -6.54 13.07
CA SER A 35 -3.80 -6.93 12.19
C SER A 35 -4.72 -5.78 11.77
N SER A 36 -4.60 -4.60 12.37
CA SER A 36 -5.37 -3.40 12.03
C SER A 36 -4.60 -2.40 11.17
N CYS A 37 -3.38 -2.76 10.74
CA CYS A 37 -2.47 -1.85 10.04
C CYS A 37 -3.06 -1.18 8.79
N ILE A 38 -4.00 -1.83 8.09
CA ILE A 38 -4.62 -1.29 6.87
C ILE A 38 -5.37 0.02 7.11
N PHE A 39 -5.78 0.30 8.35
CA PHE A 39 -6.46 1.54 8.72
C PHE A 39 -5.50 2.68 9.11
N SER A 40 -4.20 2.42 9.16
CA SER A 40 -3.18 3.39 9.61
C SER A 40 -2.69 4.32 8.51
N PHE A 41 -3.23 4.23 7.29
CA PHE A 41 -2.74 4.93 6.10
C PHE A 41 -3.58 6.16 5.69
N GLN A 42 -4.52 6.59 6.53
CA GLN A 42 -5.35 7.79 6.29
C GLN A 42 -6.05 7.70 4.93
N GLU A 43 -6.05 8.77 4.14
CA GLU A 43 -6.69 8.83 2.82
C GLU A 43 -5.98 7.98 1.75
N HIS A 44 -4.83 7.36 2.05
CA HIS A 44 -4.02 6.65 1.06
C HIS A 44 -4.51 5.22 0.83
N ASP A 45 -4.33 4.72 -0.41
CA ASP A 45 -4.74 3.34 -0.72
C ASP A 45 -3.69 2.35 -0.26
N VAL A 46 -4.17 1.14 0.04
CA VAL A 46 -3.37 0.02 0.48
C VAL A 46 -3.43 -1.11 -0.56
N ALA A 47 -2.30 -1.75 -0.78
CA ALA A 47 -2.17 -2.88 -1.67
C ALA A 47 -1.52 -4.07 -0.94
N LEU A 48 -2.08 -5.25 -1.12
CA LEU A 48 -1.56 -6.50 -0.60
C LEU A 48 -1.06 -7.37 -1.76
N PRO A 49 0.25 -7.66 -1.85
CA PRO A 49 0.73 -8.69 -2.76
C PRO A 49 0.02 -10.02 -2.46
N ILE A 50 -0.40 -10.77 -3.48
CA ILE A 50 -1.06 -12.08 -3.29
C ILE A 50 -0.22 -13.03 -2.43
N THR A 51 1.11 -12.95 -2.53
CA THR A 51 2.04 -13.70 -1.68
C THR A 51 1.80 -13.45 -0.20
N VAL A 52 1.48 -12.22 0.22
CA VAL A 52 1.18 -11.93 1.63
C VAL A 52 -0.04 -12.73 2.10
N LEU A 53 -1.08 -12.88 1.28
CA LEU A 53 -2.24 -13.71 1.62
C LEU A 53 -1.85 -15.19 1.75
N GLU A 54 -1.00 -15.70 0.85
CA GLU A 54 -0.46 -17.07 0.93
C GLU A 54 0.32 -17.30 2.24
N GLU A 55 1.09 -16.30 2.67
CA GLU A 55 1.84 -16.40 3.93
C GLU A 55 0.91 -16.38 5.14
N LEU A 56 -0.05 -15.46 5.19
CA LEU A 56 -1.02 -15.37 6.27
C LEU A 56 -1.84 -16.66 6.41
N ASP A 57 -2.16 -17.34 5.31
CA ASP A 57 -2.84 -18.63 5.34
C ASP A 57 -2.00 -19.72 6.04
N ARG A 58 -0.67 -19.68 5.86
CA ARG A 58 0.25 -20.55 6.59
C ARG A 58 0.33 -20.17 8.06
N PHE A 59 0.41 -18.86 8.35
CA PHE A 59 0.52 -18.35 9.71
C PHE A 59 -0.76 -18.49 10.53
N LYS A 60 -1.94 -18.75 9.96
CA LYS A 60 -3.16 -18.91 10.76
C LYS A 60 -3.21 -20.20 11.61
N LYS A 61 -2.29 -21.14 11.39
CA LYS A 61 -2.21 -22.44 12.09
C LYS A 61 -1.39 -22.32 13.37
N GLY A 62 -2.02 -22.56 14.52
CA GLY A 62 -1.38 -22.49 15.85
C GLY A 62 -2.06 -21.48 16.78
N ASP A 63 -1.57 -21.39 18.01
CA ASP A 63 -2.23 -20.65 19.10
C ASP A 63 -1.41 -19.46 19.63
N GLY A 64 -0.31 -19.11 18.95
CA GLY A 64 0.50 -17.95 19.30
C GLY A 64 -0.09 -16.62 18.83
N ASP A 65 0.46 -15.52 19.35
CA ASP A 65 0.00 -14.16 19.02
C ASP A 65 0.06 -13.88 17.52
N ILE A 66 1.13 -14.30 16.84
CA ILE A 66 1.25 -14.15 15.38
C ILE A 66 0.13 -14.86 14.62
N ASN A 67 -0.33 -16.03 15.12
CA ASN A 67 -1.40 -16.79 14.49
C ASN A 67 -2.75 -16.08 14.70
N LEU A 68 -2.94 -15.48 15.87
CA LEU A 68 -4.11 -14.67 16.18
C LEU A 68 -4.17 -13.42 15.29
N GLN A 69 -3.04 -12.72 15.10
CA GLN A 69 -2.95 -11.54 14.24
C GLN A 69 -3.31 -11.90 12.79
N ALA A 70 -2.75 -12.98 12.24
CA ALA A 70 -3.11 -13.48 10.92
C ALA A 70 -4.61 -13.79 10.78
N ARG A 71 -5.20 -14.49 11.75
CA ARG A 71 -6.65 -14.79 11.75
C ARG A 71 -7.54 -13.55 11.88
N ARG A 72 -7.10 -12.53 12.63
CA ARG A 72 -7.84 -11.27 12.76
C ARG A 72 -7.82 -10.52 11.44
N PHE A 73 -6.65 -10.39 10.84
CA PHE A 73 -6.50 -9.70 9.56
C PHE A 73 -7.33 -10.34 8.45
N LEU A 74 -7.24 -11.67 8.27
CA LEU A 74 -8.01 -12.36 7.23
C LEU A 74 -9.52 -12.19 7.42
N ARG A 75 -10.02 -12.25 8.66
CA ARG A 75 -11.43 -12.00 8.96
C ARG A 75 -11.85 -10.55 8.70
N GLU A 76 -10.97 -9.59 8.99
CA GLU A 76 -11.21 -8.18 8.68
C GLU A 76 -11.33 -7.98 7.18
N LEU A 77 -10.39 -8.55 6.41
CA LEU A 77 -10.36 -8.47 4.95
C LEU A 77 -11.61 -9.13 4.34
N ASP A 78 -12.01 -10.31 4.82
CA ASP A 78 -13.23 -11.02 4.39
C ASP A 78 -14.52 -10.23 4.72
N GLY A 79 -14.48 -9.37 5.73
CA GLY A 79 -15.62 -8.55 6.16
C GLY A 79 -15.81 -7.26 5.36
N LEU A 80 -14.84 -6.87 4.53
CA LEU A 80 -14.93 -5.65 3.73
C LEU A 80 -16.01 -5.76 2.66
N THR A 81 -16.73 -4.65 2.46
CA THR A 81 -17.71 -4.54 1.39
C THR A 81 -17.04 -4.06 0.12
N GLY A 82 -17.05 -4.89 -0.93
CA GLY A 82 -16.42 -4.58 -2.22
C GLY A 82 -15.52 -5.72 -2.69
N ASP A 83 -15.03 -5.62 -3.92
CA ASP A 83 -14.13 -6.62 -4.48
C ASP A 83 -12.67 -6.18 -4.30
N VAL A 84 -12.00 -6.75 -3.31
CA VAL A 84 -10.56 -6.53 -3.07
C VAL A 84 -9.68 -7.01 -4.22
N LEU A 85 -10.20 -7.87 -5.11
CA LEU A 85 -9.48 -8.33 -6.31
C LEU A 85 -9.69 -7.40 -7.51
N SER A 86 -10.60 -6.42 -7.41
CA SER A 86 -10.80 -5.42 -8.46
C SER A 86 -9.71 -4.35 -8.46
N ASP A 87 -9.54 -3.66 -9.58
CA ASP A 87 -8.58 -2.56 -9.71
C ASP A 87 -8.87 -1.39 -8.75
N VAL A 88 -10.14 -1.19 -8.41
CA VAL A 88 -10.60 -0.14 -7.48
C VAL A 88 -10.37 -0.55 -6.03
N GLY A 89 -10.50 -1.85 -5.72
CA GLY A 89 -10.42 -2.40 -4.37
C GLY A 89 -11.71 -2.19 -3.55
N ALA A 90 -11.64 -2.56 -2.26
CA ALA A 90 -12.70 -2.34 -1.30
C ALA A 90 -12.40 -1.12 -0.42
N ALA A 91 -13.42 -0.29 -0.13
CA ALA A 91 -13.25 0.87 0.73
C ALA A 91 -13.00 0.45 2.19
N LEU A 92 -12.07 1.14 2.86
CA LEU A 92 -11.74 0.87 4.26
C LEU A 92 -12.61 1.65 5.26
N GLY A 93 -13.33 2.67 4.80
CA GLY A 93 -14.19 3.50 5.63
C GLY A 93 -14.22 4.96 5.15
N ASP A 94 -14.94 5.80 5.89
CA ASP A 94 -14.98 7.24 5.64
C ASP A 94 -13.60 7.86 5.90
N ASP A 95 -13.20 8.81 5.04
CA ASP A 95 -11.90 9.49 5.07
C ASP A 95 -10.67 8.57 4.94
N LEU A 96 -10.89 7.29 4.59
CA LEU A 96 -9.83 6.30 4.34
C LEU A 96 -9.69 5.97 2.85
N GLY A 97 -8.54 5.41 2.50
CA GLY A 97 -8.34 4.83 1.18
C GLY A 97 -9.11 3.52 0.95
N ALA A 98 -8.79 2.87 -0.17
CA ALA A 98 -9.25 1.53 -0.51
C ALA A 98 -8.11 0.51 -0.38
N ILE A 99 -8.46 -0.74 -0.15
CA ILE A 99 -7.54 -1.87 -0.16
C ILE A 99 -7.77 -2.76 -1.36
N ARG A 100 -6.67 -3.20 -2.00
CA ARG A 100 -6.72 -4.17 -3.11
C ARG A 100 -5.62 -5.22 -3.03
N VAL A 101 -5.83 -6.34 -3.70
CA VAL A 101 -4.85 -7.42 -3.83
C VAL A 101 -4.14 -7.30 -5.17
N LEU A 102 -2.81 -7.32 -5.15
CA LEU A 102 -1.97 -7.32 -6.35
C LEU A 102 -1.72 -8.76 -6.80
N MET A 103 -2.32 -9.14 -7.92
CA MET A 103 -2.22 -10.49 -8.53
C MET A 103 -0.99 -10.66 -9.44
N LEU A 104 0.01 -9.78 -9.37
CA LEU A 104 1.09 -9.70 -10.35
C LEU A 104 2.26 -10.63 -10.02
N PHE A 105 2.60 -11.53 -10.94
CA PHE A 105 3.64 -12.56 -10.76
C PHE A 105 4.95 -12.31 -11.52
N SER A 106 5.07 -11.25 -12.33
CA SER A 106 6.39 -10.88 -12.90
C SER A 106 6.43 -9.44 -13.44
N SER A 107 7.44 -8.68 -13.04
CA SER A 107 7.89 -7.51 -13.81
C SER A 107 9.00 -7.96 -14.77
N ASN A 108 9.09 -7.36 -15.96
CA ASN A 108 10.15 -7.70 -16.91
C ASN A 108 11.56 -7.34 -16.37
N ARG A 109 11.63 -6.45 -15.37
CA ARG A 109 12.87 -5.93 -14.79
C ARG A 109 13.57 -6.88 -13.81
N THR A 110 12.86 -7.89 -13.33
CA THR A 110 13.39 -8.84 -12.34
C THR A 110 13.61 -10.25 -12.90
N ARG A 111 13.33 -10.44 -14.20
CA ARG A 111 13.71 -11.65 -14.92
C ARG A 111 15.24 -11.76 -14.96
N GLY A 112 15.77 -12.74 -14.22
CA GLY A 112 17.20 -13.04 -14.14
C GLY A 112 17.99 -12.29 -13.07
N THR A 113 17.35 -11.43 -12.26
CA THR A 113 18.04 -10.74 -11.13
C THR A 113 18.05 -11.56 -9.86
N PHE A 114 17.09 -12.47 -9.68
CA PHE A 114 16.98 -13.33 -8.51
C PHE A 114 17.37 -14.77 -8.85
N LEU A 115 18.24 -15.35 -8.03
CA LEU A 115 18.71 -16.74 -8.16
C LEU A 115 17.66 -17.77 -7.68
N GLU A 116 16.78 -17.35 -6.77
CA GLU A 116 15.72 -18.17 -6.17
C GLU A 116 14.41 -17.39 -6.10
N ASP A 117 13.29 -18.11 -6.18
CA ASP A 117 11.94 -17.56 -5.96
C ASP A 117 11.64 -17.54 -4.46
N SER A 118 11.59 -16.36 -3.86
CA SER A 118 11.34 -16.16 -2.44
C SER A 118 10.18 -15.19 -2.22
N ALA A 119 9.54 -15.24 -1.04
CA ALA A 119 8.45 -14.33 -0.70
C ALA A 119 8.87 -12.86 -0.83
N ASP A 120 10.06 -12.49 -0.33
CA ASP A 120 10.68 -11.17 -0.52
C ASP A 120 10.71 -10.75 -1.99
N HIS A 121 11.17 -11.64 -2.87
CA HIS A 121 11.31 -11.33 -4.30
C HIS A 121 9.94 -11.13 -4.95
N ARG A 122 8.95 -11.94 -4.58
CA ARG A 122 7.56 -11.79 -5.06
C ARG A 122 6.94 -10.48 -4.59
N ILE A 123 7.16 -10.10 -3.34
CA ILE A 123 6.71 -8.80 -2.80
C ILE A 123 7.38 -7.65 -3.56
N LEU A 124 8.70 -7.67 -3.73
CA LEU A 124 9.43 -6.64 -4.49
C LEU A 124 8.95 -6.55 -5.95
N ASN A 125 8.66 -7.69 -6.59
CA ASN A 125 8.10 -7.74 -7.94
C ASN A 125 6.72 -7.08 -8.01
N ALA A 126 5.86 -7.34 -7.03
CA ALA A 126 4.54 -6.73 -6.96
C ALA A 126 4.65 -5.20 -6.80
N VAL A 127 5.56 -4.72 -5.95
CA VAL A 127 5.81 -3.27 -5.77
C VAL A 127 6.33 -2.63 -7.06
N LEU A 128 7.29 -3.27 -7.74
CA LEU A 128 7.82 -2.79 -9.02
C LEU A 128 6.72 -2.71 -10.09
N ALA A 129 5.91 -3.76 -10.21
CA ALA A 129 4.81 -3.78 -11.16
C ALA A 129 3.76 -2.71 -10.84
N ALA A 130 3.41 -2.53 -9.56
CA ALA A 130 2.49 -1.48 -9.13
C ALA A 130 3.03 -0.07 -9.46
N ARG A 131 4.33 0.17 -9.22
CA ARG A 131 4.98 1.45 -9.58
C ARG A 131 4.93 1.70 -11.09
N ASP A 132 5.20 0.66 -11.89
CA ASP A 132 5.21 0.80 -13.35
C ASP A 132 3.79 1.02 -13.93
N LEU A 133 2.74 0.51 -13.26
CA LEU A 133 1.33 0.74 -13.61
C LEU A 133 0.80 2.11 -13.14
N HIS A 134 1.23 2.55 -11.96
CA HIS A 134 0.76 3.78 -11.31
C HIS A 134 1.80 4.90 -11.41
N THR A 135 1.96 5.45 -12.61
CA THR A 135 2.91 6.55 -12.87
C THR A 135 2.42 7.92 -12.39
N ASP A 136 1.16 8.00 -11.98
CA ASP A 136 0.46 9.19 -11.49
C ASP A 136 0.59 9.42 -9.98
N ARG A 137 1.13 8.44 -9.24
CA ARG A 137 1.21 8.46 -7.77
C ARG A 137 2.42 7.71 -7.25
N GLU A 138 2.84 8.05 -6.04
CA GLU A 138 3.95 7.36 -5.38
C GLU A 138 3.51 5.98 -4.86
N VAL A 139 4.33 4.95 -5.13
CA VAL A 139 4.16 3.59 -4.60
C VAL A 139 5.25 3.33 -3.55
N VAL A 140 4.83 2.98 -2.34
CA VAL A 140 5.70 2.83 -1.17
C VAL A 140 5.55 1.43 -0.58
N LEU A 141 6.66 0.69 -0.47
CA LEU A 141 6.69 -0.55 0.30
C LEU A 141 6.75 -0.24 1.80
N VAL A 142 5.88 -0.87 2.58
CA VAL A 142 5.87 -0.77 4.04
C VAL A 142 6.27 -2.12 4.61
N THR A 143 7.40 -2.15 5.33
CA THR A 143 7.93 -3.38 5.93
C THR A 143 8.72 -3.07 7.20
N LYS A 144 8.65 -4.00 8.16
CA LYS A 144 9.50 -4.00 9.37
C LYS A 144 10.87 -4.64 9.12
N ASP A 145 11.07 -5.31 7.99
CA ASP A 145 12.32 -6.00 7.64
C ASP A 145 13.33 -5.01 7.03
N THR A 146 14.47 -4.85 7.71
CA THR A 146 15.55 -3.97 7.26
C THR A 146 16.23 -4.45 5.98
N ASN A 147 16.37 -5.77 5.80
CA ASN A 147 16.94 -6.36 4.59
C ASN A 147 16.01 -6.17 3.40
N LEU A 148 14.71 -6.39 3.57
CA LEU A 148 13.73 -6.17 2.51
C LEU A 148 13.71 -4.69 2.08
N ARG A 149 13.76 -3.77 3.05
CA ARG A 149 13.86 -2.32 2.78
C ARG A 149 15.15 -1.95 2.04
N LEU A 150 16.29 -2.57 2.37
CA LEU A 150 17.56 -2.35 1.65
C LEU A 150 17.49 -2.87 0.21
N LYS A 151 16.94 -4.08 0.00
CA LYS A 151 16.71 -4.65 -1.34
C LYS A 151 15.81 -3.73 -2.17
N ALA A 152 14.70 -3.25 -1.60
CA ALA A 152 13.79 -2.33 -2.27
C ALA A 152 14.51 -1.06 -2.79
N LYS A 153 15.34 -0.45 -1.94
CA LYS A 153 16.16 0.72 -2.32
C LYS A 153 17.13 0.40 -3.45
N ALA A 154 17.75 -0.78 -3.47
CA ALA A 154 18.63 -1.20 -4.56
C ALA A 154 17.90 -1.33 -5.91
N PHE A 155 16.59 -1.61 -5.90
CA PHE A 155 15.73 -1.61 -7.09
C PHE A 155 15.08 -0.24 -7.41
N GLY A 156 15.47 0.82 -6.68
CA GLY A 156 14.90 2.16 -6.84
C GLY A 156 13.44 2.28 -6.39
N LEU A 157 13.02 1.45 -5.44
CA LEU A 157 11.71 1.55 -4.79
C LEU A 157 11.79 2.42 -3.54
N VAL A 158 10.71 3.15 -3.26
CA VAL A 158 10.51 3.81 -1.97
C VAL A 158 10.06 2.78 -0.96
N ALA A 159 10.71 2.72 0.19
CA ALA A 159 10.38 1.79 1.26
C ALA A 159 10.49 2.47 2.64
N GLN A 160 9.48 2.24 3.49
CA GLN A 160 9.32 2.84 4.81
C GLN A 160 9.15 1.75 5.88
N ASP A 161 9.53 2.11 7.12
CA ASP A 161 9.28 1.26 8.28
C ASP A 161 7.82 1.36 8.71
N TYR A 162 7.26 0.28 9.27
CA TYR A 162 5.94 0.36 9.89
C TYR A 162 6.06 0.73 11.37
N THR A 163 5.76 2.00 11.65
CA THR A 163 5.67 2.53 13.01
C THR A 163 4.21 2.92 13.27
N THR A 164 3.57 2.25 14.24
CA THR A 164 2.22 2.62 14.69
C THR A 164 2.22 3.85 15.60
N ASP A 165 3.40 4.44 15.83
CA ASP A 165 3.61 5.57 16.73
C ASP A 165 3.03 6.86 16.13
N LYS A 166 1.76 7.08 16.46
CA LYS A 166 1.27 8.42 16.80
C LYS A 166 1.96 8.86 18.09
N VAL A 167 2.69 9.97 18.03
CA VAL A 167 2.68 10.96 19.10
C VAL A 167 2.25 12.28 18.47
#